data_AF-A0AAD0XF44-F1
#
_entry.id   AF-A0AAD0XF44-F1
#
_cell.length_a   1.000
_cell.length_b   1.000
_cell.length_c   1.000
_cell.angle_alpha   90.00
_cell.angle_beta   90.00
_cell.angle_gamma   90.00
#
_symmetry.space_group_name_H-M   'P 1'
#
loop_
_entity.id
_entity.type
_entity.pdbx_description
1 polymer ?
#
loop_
_entity_poly.entity_id
_entity_poly.type
_entity_poly.pdbx_seq_one_letter_code
_entity_poly.pdbx_strand_id
1 'polypeptide(L)'
;MKTFIVKLNIQAGEYAKSTQKLIKALSVEEAERKALLDECHGTIGENSEWAHGGIADLAWEFHYSVSSCIEVSPEHVRTLELYC
;
A
#
# COMPACT_ATOMS: atom_id res chain seq x y z
N MET A 1 5.70 17.88 -4.15
CA MET A 1 5.31 16.45 -4.15
C MET A 1 6.45 15.69 -3.50
N LYS A 2 6.14 14.84 -2.52
CA LYS A 2 7.12 14.06 -1.76
C LYS A 2 7.07 12.61 -2.23
N THR A 3 8.15 11.87 -1.97
CA THR A 3 8.22 10.44 -2.28
C THR A 3 8.20 9.66 -0.97
N PHE A 4 7.41 8.60 -0.91
CA PHE A 4 7.26 7.76 0.26
C PHE A 4 7.54 6.32 -0.11
N ILE A 5 8.21 5.58 0.77
CA ILE A 5 8.18 4.11 0.75
C ILE A 5 7.04 3.69 1.65
N VAL A 6 6.07 2.99 1.06
CA VAL A 6 4.95 2.40 1.79
C VAL A 6 5.12 0.89 1.77
N LYS A 7 5.25 0.29 2.95
CA LYS A 7 5.24 -1.17 3.13
C LYS A 7 3.83 -1.61 3.44
N LEU A 8 3.33 -2.57 2.68
CA LEU A 8 2.02 -3.18 2.86
C LEU A 8 2.17 -4.60 3.37
N ASN A 9 1.26 -5.00 4.25
CA ASN A 9 1.01 -6.40 4.57
C ASN A 9 -0.24 -6.86 3.85
N ILE A 10 -0.20 -8.11 3.37
CA ILE A 10 -1.25 -8.74 2.59
C ILE A 10 -1.51 -10.09 3.26
N GLN A 11 -2.64 -10.18 3.95
CA GLN A 11 -3.12 -11.40 4.55
C GLN A 11 -3.99 -12.14 3.55
N ALA A 12 -3.74 -13.45 3.39
CA ALA A 12 -4.53 -14.36 2.56
C ALA A 12 -4.76 -15.68 3.31
N GLY A 13 -5.89 -15.81 4.01
CA GLY A 13 -6.15 -16.94 4.90
C GLY A 13 -5.10 -17.04 6.01
N GLU A 14 -4.36 -18.16 6.08
CA GLU A 14 -3.27 -18.36 7.06
C GLU A 14 -1.91 -17.79 6.60
N TYR A 15 -1.83 -17.35 5.34
CA TYR A 15 -0.59 -16.84 4.76
C TYR A 15 -0.55 -15.31 4.85
N ALA A 16 0.64 -14.79 5.10
CA ALA A 16 0.93 -13.36 5.04
C ALA A 16 2.12 -13.13 4.14
N LYS A 17 2.05 -12.10 3.29
CA LYS A 17 3.21 -11.55 2.59
C LYS A 17 3.28 -10.05 2.83
N SER A 18 4.48 -9.49 2.65
CA SER A 18 4.65 -8.04 2.63
C SER A 18 5.19 -7.61 1.29
N THR A 19 4.75 -6.44 0.83
CA THR A 19 5.30 -5.77 -0.35
C THR A 19 5.66 -4.33 0.01
N GLN A 20 6.43 -3.67 -0.82
CA GLN A 20 6.74 -2.25 -0.68
C GLN A 20 6.50 -1.55 -2.00
N LYS A 21 6.01 -0.31 -1.94
CA LYS A 21 5.81 0.54 -3.11
C LYS A 21 6.43 1.90 -2.88
N LEU A 22 6.96 2.49 -3.95
CA LEU A 22 7.46 3.86 -3.96
C LEU A 22 6.37 4.79 -4.50
N ILE A 23 5.79 5.63 -3.65
CA ILE A 23 4.60 6.43 -3.95
C ILE A 23 4.92 7.92 -3.93
N LYS A 24 4.45 8.66 -4.94
CA LYS A 24 4.48 10.13 -4.95
C LYS A 24 3.15 10.69 -4.44
N ALA A 25 3.22 11.48 -3.37
CA ALA A 25 2.05 12.05 -2.70
C ALA A 25 2.35 13.41 -2.04
N LEU A 26 1.31 14.10 -1.56
CA LEU A 26 1.43 15.34 -0.82
C LEU A 26 1.52 15.11 0.70
N SER A 27 0.94 14.01 1.20
CA SER A 27 0.98 13.62 2.61
C SER A 27 1.16 12.11 2.79
N VAL A 28 1.41 11.70 4.04
CA VAL A 28 1.50 10.29 4.45
C VAL A 28 0.19 9.56 4.18
N GLU A 29 -0.94 10.16 4.56
CA GLU A 29 -2.27 9.56 4.39
C GLU A 29 -2.61 9.35 2.91
N GLU A 30 -2.24 10.30 2.05
CA GLU A 30 -2.43 10.16 0.61
C GLU A 30 -1.53 9.06 0.04
N ALA A 31 -0.28 8.95 0.50
CA ALA A 31 0.65 7.91 0.07
C ALA A 31 0.16 6.51 0.46
N GLU A 32 -0.29 6.35 1.70
CA GLU A 32 -0.87 5.12 2.24
C GLU A 32 -2.10 4.67 1.46
N ARG A 33 -3.04 5.60 1.24
CA ARG A 33 -4.25 5.32 0.48
C ARG A 33 -3.94 4.92 -0.96
N LYS A 34 -3.01 5.61 -1.62
CA LYS A 34 -2.56 5.25 -2.98
C LYS A 34 -1.91 3.89 -3.02
N ALA A 35 -1.01 3.58 -2.07
CA ALA A 35 -0.35 2.29 -2.03
C ALA A 35 -1.34 1.14 -1.89
N LEU A 36 -2.33 1.28 -1.01
CA LEU A 36 -3.39 0.28 -0.82
C LEU A 36 -4.24 0.10 -2.09
N LEU A 37 -4.64 1.19 -2.73
CA LEU A 37 -5.41 1.14 -3.99
C LEU A 37 -4.59 0.54 -5.15
N ASP A 38 -3.28 0.77 -5.18
CA ASP A 38 -2.37 0.20 -6.19
C ASP A 38 -2.07 -1.30 -5.95
N GLU A 39 -2.35 -1.83 -4.76
CA GLU A 39 -2.18 -3.26 -4.44
C GLU A 39 -3.50 -4.03 -4.49
N CYS A 40 -4.61 -3.38 -4.14
CA CYS A 40 -5.93 -3.97 -4.26
C CYS A 40 -6.30 -4.12 -5.74
N HIS A 41 -6.60 -5.34 -6.16
CA HIS A 41 -6.96 -5.63 -7.55
C HIS A 41 -8.47 -5.54 -7.82
N GLY A 42 -9.30 -5.52 -6.78
CA GLY A 42 -10.74 -5.31 -6.91
C GLY A 42 -11.17 -3.84 -6.92
N THR A 43 -12.46 -3.64 -7.19
CA THR A 43 -13.15 -2.35 -7.22
C THR A 43 -13.79 -2.09 -5.87
N ILE A 44 -13.40 -0.98 -5.23
CA ILE A 44 -13.98 -0.55 -3.95
C ILE A 44 -15.48 -0.30 -4.12
N GLY A 45 -16.29 -0.97 -3.30
CA GLY A 45 -17.75 -0.91 -3.30
C GLY A 45 -18.43 -1.99 -4.13
N GLU A 46 -17.69 -2.78 -4.92
CA GLU A 46 -18.23 -3.93 -5.66
C GLU A 46 -17.78 -5.25 -5.04
N ASN A 47 -16.48 -5.53 -5.09
CA ASN A 47 -15.86 -6.75 -4.57
C ASN A 47 -14.81 -6.49 -3.48
N SER A 48 -14.47 -5.23 -3.23
CA SER A 48 -13.55 -4.81 -2.19
C SER A 48 -14.13 -3.69 -1.32
N GLU A 49 -13.69 -3.57 -0.08
CA GLU A 49 -14.17 -2.55 0.85
C GLU A 49 -13.07 -2.04 1.78
N TRP A 50 -13.16 -0.77 2.18
CA TRP A 50 -12.30 -0.22 3.22
C TRP A 50 -12.73 -0.77 4.58
N ALA A 51 -11.84 -1.53 5.22
CA ALA A 51 -12.16 -2.18 6.49
C ALA A 51 -10.90 -2.40 7.33
N HIS A 52 -11.03 -2.26 8.65
CA HIS A 52 -9.97 -2.55 9.64
C HIS A 52 -8.61 -1.88 9.33
N GLY A 53 -8.64 -0.60 8.95
CA GLY A 53 -7.41 0.17 8.65
C GLY A 53 -6.74 -0.21 7.32
N GLY A 54 -7.47 -0.88 6.43
CA GLY A 54 -6.98 -1.38 5.15
C GLY A 54 -8.11 -1.60 4.15
N ILE A 55 -7.85 -2.45 3.15
CA ILE A 55 -8.83 -2.88 2.16
C ILE A 55 -9.03 -4.39 2.30
N ALA A 56 -10.27 -4.85 2.45
CA ALA A 56 -10.64 -6.24 2.29
C ALA A 56 -11.10 -6.48 0.85
N ASP A 57 -10.70 -7.60 0.25
CA ASP A 57 -11.08 -7.99 -1.12
C ASP A 57 -11.51 -9.46 -1.15
N LEU A 58 -12.29 -9.81 -2.18
CA LEU A 58 -12.81 -11.16 -2.41
C LEU A 58 -13.47 -11.75 -1.14
N ALA A 59 -14.41 -11.00 -0.56
CA ALA A 59 -15.15 -11.40 0.64
C ALA A 59 -14.23 -11.84 1.81
N TRP A 60 -13.20 -11.03 2.08
CA TRP A 60 -12.21 -11.24 3.14
C TRP A 60 -11.18 -12.34 2.88
N GLU A 61 -11.11 -12.87 1.66
CA GLU A 61 -10.01 -13.76 1.28
C GLU A 61 -8.67 -13.03 1.31
N PHE A 62 -8.66 -11.74 0.95
CA PHE A 62 -7.49 -10.88 1.04
C PHE A 62 -7.74 -9.67 1.93
N HIS A 63 -6.76 -9.32 2.77
CA HIS A 63 -6.74 -8.04 3.49
C HIS A 63 -5.40 -7.33 3.30
N TYR A 64 -5.45 -6.12 2.76
CA TYR A 64 -4.32 -5.24 2.49
C TYR A 64 -4.26 -4.16 3.57
N SER A 65 -3.14 -4.05 4.28
CA SER A 65 -2.95 -3.04 5.33
C SER A 65 -1.58 -2.38 5.23
N VAL A 66 -1.48 -1.13 5.70
CA VAL A 66 -0.18 -0.44 5.76
C VAL A 66 0.57 -0.91 6.99
N SER A 67 1.79 -1.39 6.78
CA SER A 67 2.73 -1.71 7.85
C SER A 67 3.60 -0.52 8.24
N SER A 68 4.02 0.30 7.27
CA SER A 68 4.80 1.52 7.53
C SER A 68 4.77 2.45 6.32
N CYS A 69 4.83 3.76 6.56
CA CYS A 69 4.98 4.78 5.53
C CYS A 69 6.09 5.76 5.94
N ILE A 70 7.12 5.91 5.10
CA ILE A 70 8.30 6.73 5.40
C ILE A 70 8.56 7.69 4.24
N GLU A 71 8.68 8.98 4.56
CA GLU A 71 9.13 9.99 3.59
C GLU A 71 10.61 9.75 3.23
N VAL A 72 10.88 9.71 1.94
CA VAL A 72 12.21 9.46 1.38
C VAL A 72 12.85 10.77 0.99
N SER A 73 14.07 11.01 1.48
CA SER A 73 14.86 12.16 1.06
C SER A 73 15.13 12.14 -0.46
N PRO A 74 15.08 13.28 -1.17
CA PRO A 74 15.22 13.34 -2.63
C PRO A 74 16.46 12.63 -3.18
N GLU A 75 17.58 12.65 -2.46
CA GLU A 75 18.85 12.01 -2.80
C GLU A 75 18.77 10.48 -2.92
N HIS A 76 17.82 9.83 -2.23
CA HIS A 76 17.66 8.38 -2.25
C HIS A 76 16.66 7.89 -3.30
N VAL A 77 15.80 8.78 -3.81
CA VAL A 77 14.67 8.40 -4.69
C VAL A 77 15.14 7.65 -5.93
N ARG A 78 16.16 8.16 -6.62
CA ARG A 78 16.65 7.56 -7.87
C ARG A 78 17.19 6.15 -7.67
N THR A 79 17.81 5.89 -6.53
CA THR A 79 18.29 4.54 -6.19
C THR A 79 17.12 3.62 -5.89
N LEU A 80 16.12 4.10 -5.13
CA LEU A 80 14.97 3.29 -4.73
C LEU A 80 14.04 2.96 -5.90
N GLU A 81 13.92 3.83 -6.91
CA GLU A 81 13.21 3.57 -8.17
C GLU A 81 13.75 2.35 -8.94
N LEU A 82 14.97 1.86 -8.63
CA LEU A 82 15.55 0.66 -9.25
C LEU A 82 15.20 -0.64 -8.53
N TYR A 83 14.70 -0.57 -7.29
CA TYR A 83 14.50 -1.74 -6.41
C TYR A 83 13.09 -1.86 -5.83
N CYS A 84 12.24 -0.84 -5.99
CA CYS A 84 10.84 -0.82 -5.56
C CYS A 84 9.94 -0.76 -6.78
#